data_AF-A0ABD3RW47-F1
#
_entry.id   AF-A0ABD3RW47-F1
#
_cell.length_a   1.000
_cell.length_b   1.000
_cell.length_c   1.000
_cell.angle_alpha   90.00
_cell.angle_beta   90.00
_cell.angle_gamma   90.00
#
_symmetry.space_group_name_H-M   'P 1'
#
loop_
_entity.id
_entity.type
_entity.pdbx_description
1 polymer ?
#
loop_
_entity_poly.entity_id
_entity_poly.type
_entity_poly.pdbx_seq_one_letter_code
_entity_poly.pdbx_strand_id
1 'polypeptide(L)'
;MYSNRGDTGENLAYNLGGSYDPEGVLVRWVEEEENIEYPANGHLTQVLWRATKYVGCHEATTLFNGQVCAMQVCRYKKPGNCAVDANNWLWYVLQDDSLC
;
A
#
# COMPACT_ATOMS: atom_id res chain seq x y z
N MET A 1 -5.78 3.11 -2.73
CA MET A 1 -6.35 3.21 -1.37
C MET A 1 -5.49 2.36 -0.44
N TYR A 2 -5.16 2.85 0.75
CA TYR A 2 -4.53 2.01 1.79
C TYR A 2 -5.41 1.99 3.04
N SER A 3 -5.29 0.94 3.85
CA SER A 3 -6.02 0.82 5.12
C SER A 3 -5.41 -0.25 6.02
N ASN A 4 -5.76 -0.26 7.31
CA ASN A 4 -5.51 -1.40 8.20
C ASN A 4 -6.83 -2.20 8.38
N ARG A 5 -6.77 -3.52 8.18
CA ARG A 5 -7.88 -4.48 8.32
C ARG A 5 -7.54 -5.52 9.37
N GLY A 6 -8.11 -5.35 10.56
CA GLY A 6 -7.80 -6.20 11.71
C GLY A 6 -6.32 -6.09 12.08
N ASP A 7 -5.61 -7.22 12.06
CA ASP A 7 -4.18 -7.32 12.35
C ASP A 7 -3.29 -7.27 11.09
N THR A 8 -3.84 -6.75 9.98
CA THR A 8 -3.12 -6.61 8.69
C THR A 8 -3.25 -5.21 8.11
N GLY A 9 -2.21 -4.78 7.41
CA GLY A 9 -2.20 -3.57 6.59
C GLY A 9 -2.57 -3.94 5.17
N GLU A 10 -3.05 -2.98 4.39
CA GLU A 10 -3.55 -3.20 3.04
C GLU A 10 -3.18 -2.02 2.13
N ASN A 11 -2.55 -2.31 1.00
CA ASN A 11 -2.47 -1.40 -0.14
C ASN A 11 -3.35 -1.96 -1.26
N LEU A 12 -4.09 -1.07 -1.93
CA LEU A 12 -5.00 -1.40 -3.01
C LEU A 12 -4.81 -0.46 -4.20
N ALA A 13 -4.64 -1.05 -5.37
CA ALA A 13 -4.65 -0.37 -6.65
C ALA A 13 -5.84 -0.84 -7.50
N TYR A 14 -6.33 0.07 -8.33
CA TYR A 14 -7.47 -0.13 -9.23
C TYR A 14 -7.13 0.46 -10.59
N ASN A 15 -7.38 -0.32 -11.64
CA ASN A 15 -7.06 0.05 -13.02
C ASN A 15 -8.19 -0.36 -13.96
N LEU A 16 -8.54 0.55 -14.87
CA LEU A 16 -9.43 0.29 -16.00
C LEU A 16 -8.61 0.21 -17.28
N GLY A 17 -8.92 -0.76 -18.13
CA GLY A 17 -8.24 -0.96 -19.41
C GLY A 17 -7.09 -1.98 -19.37
N GLY A 18 -6.86 -2.64 -18.23
CA GLY A 18 -5.82 -3.66 -18.12
C GLY A 18 -5.39 -3.95 -16.68
N SER A 19 -4.40 -4.83 -16.57
CA SER A 19 -3.69 -5.19 -15.34
C SER A 19 -2.33 -4.48 -15.32
N TYR A 20 -1.78 -4.26 -14.13
CA TYR A 20 -0.38 -3.90 -13.96
C TYR A 20 0.40 -5.14 -13.56
N ASP A 21 1.61 -5.25 -14.08
CA ASP A 21 2.57 -6.18 -13.50
C ASP A 21 2.97 -5.70 -12.08
N PRO A 22 3.59 -6.59 -11.27
CA PRO A 22 3.96 -6.23 -9.90
C PRO A 22 4.86 -4.99 -9.81
N GLU A 23 5.71 -4.75 -10.82
CA GLU A 23 6.57 -3.58 -10.89
C GLU A 23 5.76 -2.28 -11.06
N GLY A 24 4.82 -2.25 -12.00
CA GLY A 24 3.96 -1.09 -12.22
C GLY A 24 3.10 -0.74 -11.00
N VAL A 25 2.67 -1.75 -10.22
CA VAL A 25 1.97 -1.52 -8.95
C VAL A 25 2.89 -0.85 -7.91
N LEU A 26 4.16 -1.26 -7.84
CA LEU A 26 5.13 -0.65 -6.93
C LEU A 26 5.46 0.79 -7.33
N VAL A 27 5.68 1.05 -8.63
CA VAL A 27 5.88 2.41 -9.18
C VAL A 27 4.80 3.36 -8.70
N ARG A 28 3.54 2.92 -8.79
CA ARG A 28 2.39 3.70 -8.35
C ARG A 28 2.32 3.91 -6.84
N TRP A 29 2.74 2.94 -6.05
CA TRP A 29 2.68 3.02 -4.59
C TRP A 29 3.87 3.71 -3.96
N VAL A 30 5.05 3.71 -4.59
CA VAL A 30 6.28 4.22 -4.00
C VAL A 30 6.79 5.42 -4.77
N GLU A 31 7.21 5.25 -6.02
CA GLU A 31 7.85 6.28 -6.83
C GLU A 31 6.90 7.46 -7.10
N GLU A 32 5.63 7.20 -7.43
CA GLU A 32 4.63 8.26 -7.64
C GLU A 32 4.21 8.98 -6.35
N GLU A 33 4.49 8.40 -5.18
CA GLU A 33 4.15 8.96 -3.86
C GLU A 33 5.35 9.56 -3.10
N GLU A 34 6.56 9.53 -3.68
CA GLU A 34 7.80 9.92 -2.99
C GLU A 34 7.79 11.39 -2.50
N ASN A 35 7.13 12.27 -3.26
CA ASN A 35 7.05 13.71 -3.00
C ASN A 35 5.66 14.13 -2.47
N ILE A 36 4.84 13.17 -2.06
CA ILE A 36 3.49 13.41 -1.54
C ILE A 36 3.54 13.47 -0.01
N GLU A 37 2.82 14.44 0.57
CA GLU A 37 2.72 14.57 2.02
C GLU A 37 1.82 13.48 2.63
N TYR A 38 2.16 13.02 3.84
CA TYR A 38 1.29 12.14 4.61
C TYR A 38 0.00 12.89 5.01
N PRO A 39 -1.20 12.27 4.94
CA PRO A 39 -1.49 10.84 4.78
C PRO A 39 -1.62 10.36 3.33
N ALA A 40 -1.39 11.20 2.32
CA ALA A 40 -1.64 10.83 0.94
C ALA A 40 -0.60 9.83 0.39
N ASN A 41 0.63 9.82 0.92
CA ASN A 41 1.68 8.84 0.60
C ASN A 41 1.58 7.52 1.38
N GLY A 42 0.39 7.16 1.87
CA GLY A 42 0.25 6.02 2.77
C GLY A 42 0.54 4.66 2.12
N HIS A 43 0.50 4.54 0.79
CA HIS A 43 0.95 3.31 0.16
C HIS A 43 2.47 3.18 0.27
N LEU A 44 3.20 4.26 0.00
CA LEU A 44 4.64 4.33 0.15
C LEU A 44 5.06 3.97 1.56
N THR A 45 4.45 4.61 2.57
CA THR A 45 4.84 4.38 3.95
C THR A 45 4.61 2.94 4.38
N GLN A 46 3.53 2.28 3.91
CA GLN A 46 3.30 0.87 4.20
C GLN A 46 4.28 -0.06 3.47
N VAL A 47 4.64 0.22 2.21
CA VAL A 47 5.64 -0.58 1.47
C VAL A 47 7.01 -0.49 2.14
N LEU A 48 7.41 0.70 2.58
CA LEU A 48 8.71 0.96 3.20
C LEU A 48 8.73 0.74 4.72
N TRP A 49 7.62 0.28 5.31
CA TRP A 49 7.50 0.14 6.75
C TRP A 49 8.43 -0.94 7.30
N ARG A 50 9.53 -0.51 7.93
CA ARG A 50 10.65 -1.39 8.30
C ARG A 50 10.23 -2.55 9.21
N ALA A 51 9.29 -2.32 10.13
CA ALA A 51 8.84 -3.33 11.06
C ALA A 51 7.99 -4.44 10.41
N THR A 52 7.47 -4.23 9.18
CA THR A 52 6.69 -5.23 8.44
C THR A 52 7.48 -6.50 8.23
N LYS A 53 6.86 -7.66 8.47
CA LYS A 53 7.55 -8.96 8.40
C LYS A 53 7.09 -9.86 7.27
N TYR A 54 5.82 -9.77 6.88
CA TYR A 54 5.27 -10.60 5.83
C TYR A 54 4.36 -9.78 4.93
N VAL A 55 4.43 -10.07 3.64
CA VAL A 55 3.56 -9.48 2.63
C VAL A 55 2.98 -10.61 1.77
N GLY A 56 1.69 -10.50 1.44
CA GLY A 56 1.02 -11.36 0.47
C GLY A 56 0.20 -10.52 -0.47
N CYS A 57 0.39 -10.72 -1.77
CA CYS A 57 -0.27 -9.93 -2.82
C CYS A 57 -1.11 -10.81 -3.73
N HIS A 58 -2.19 -10.26 -4.24
CA HIS A 58 -3.01 -10.91 -5.26
C HIS A 58 -3.62 -9.87 -6.19
N GLU A 59 -3.92 -10.30 -7.41
CA GLU A 59 -4.67 -9.54 -8.39
C GLU A 59 -5.94 -10.30 -8.76
N ALA A 60 -7.06 -9.59 -8.83
CA ALA A 60 -8.29 -10.07 -9.43
C ALA A 60 -8.67 -9.20 -10.62
N THR A 61 -9.11 -9.82 -11.70
CA THR A 61 -9.61 -9.13 -12.90
C THR A 61 -11.09 -9.44 -13.14
N THR A 62 -11.81 -8.46 -13.67
CA THR A 62 -13.22 -8.60 -14.08
C THR A 62 -13.50 -7.74 -15.31
N LEU A 63 -14.63 -7.98 -15.98
CA LEU A 63 -15.13 -7.10 -17.04
C LEU A 63 -16.12 -6.11 -16.45
N PHE A 64 -15.87 -4.82 -16.64
CA PHE A 64 -16.75 -3.73 -16.22
C PHE A 64 -16.97 -2.76 -17.39
N ASN A 65 -18.23 -2.57 -17.81
CA ASN A 65 -18.59 -1.74 -18.97
C ASN A 65 -17.79 -2.04 -20.25
N GLY A 66 -17.51 -3.32 -20.52
CA GLY A 66 -16.76 -3.75 -21.70
C GLY A 66 -15.23 -3.55 -21.61
N GLN A 67 -14.71 -3.11 -20.46
CA GLN A 67 -13.29 -2.96 -20.21
C GLN A 67 -12.81 -3.95 -19.15
N VAL A 68 -11.56 -4.39 -19.27
CA VAL A 68 -10.90 -5.17 -18.21
C VAL A 68 -10.62 -4.22 -17.03
N CYS A 69 -11.08 -4.63 -15.87
CA CYS A 69 -10.89 -3.97 -14.60
C CYS A 69 -10.02 -4.86 -13.73
N ALA A 70 -8.88 -4.36 -13.27
CA ALA A 70 -7.97 -5.08 -12.39
C ALA A 70 -7.90 -4.41 -11.02
N MET A 71 -7.94 -5.24 -9.98
CA MET A 71 -7.71 -4.82 -8.59
C MET A 71 -6.53 -5.59 -8.05
N GLN A 72 -5.50 -4.87 -7.59
CA GLN A 72 -4.36 -5.46 -6.89
C GLN A 72 -4.43 -5.12 -5.42
N VAL A 73 -4.20 -6.12 -4.59
CA VAL A 73 -4.23 -6.00 -3.13
C VAL A 73 -2.98 -6.65 -2.56
N CYS A 74 -2.24 -5.90 -1.74
CA CYS A 74 -1.17 -6.45 -0.91
C CYS A 74 -1.53 -6.28 0.55
N ARG A 75 -1.40 -7.36 1.33
CA ARG A 75 -1.61 -7.37 2.77
C ARG A 75 -0.32 -7.60 3.54
N TYR A 76 -0.17 -6.87 4.65
CA TYR A 76 1.06 -6.80 5.43
C TYR A 76 0.83 -7.27 6.87
N LYS A 77 1.72 -8.11 7.40
CA LYS A 77 1.75 -8.51 8.83
C LYS A 77 2.86 -7.77 9.58
N LYS A 78 2.56 -7.43 10.84
CA LYS A 78 3.15 -6.27 11.54
C LYS A 78 2.91 -5.00 10.71
N PRO A 79 1.65 -4.57 10.57
CA PRO A 79 1.33 -3.52 9.63
C PRO A 79 1.89 -2.17 10.05
N GLY A 80 1.89 -1.24 9.09
CA GLY A 80 2.31 0.13 9.31
C GLY A 80 1.13 1.08 9.46
N ASN A 81 1.41 2.37 9.36
CA ASN A 81 0.41 3.44 9.33
C ASN A 81 -0.55 3.48 10.54
N CYS A 82 -0.17 2.91 11.69
CA CYS A 82 -0.92 3.08 12.94
C CYS A 82 -0.34 4.20 13.78
N ALA A 83 -1.23 4.99 14.38
CA ALA A 83 -0.86 6.07 15.30
C ALA A 83 0.17 7.07 14.72
N VAL A 84 0.13 7.25 13.39
CA VAL A 84 0.97 8.20 12.67
C VAL A 84 0.17 9.37 12.12
N ASP A 85 0.84 10.51 11.99
CA ASP A 85 0.34 11.75 11.41
C ASP A 85 1.43 12.43 10.57
N ALA A 86 1.08 13.58 9.98
CA ALA A 86 1.96 14.33 9.08
C ALA A 86 3.31 14.74 9.71
N ASN A 87 3.41 14.80 11.03
CA ASN A 87 4.62 15.23 11.74
C ASN A 87 5.55 14.08 12.14
N ASN A 88 5.05 12.84 12.19
CA ASN A 88 5.78 11.73 12.77
C ASN A 88 5.92 10.49 11.86
N TRP A 89 5.24 10.46 10.71
CA TRP A 89 5.19 9.28 9.84
C TRP A 89 6.59 8.76 9.48
N LEU A 90 7.53 9.64 9.13
CA LEU A 90 8.87 9.25 8.70
C LEU A 90 9.66 8.61 9.85
N TRP A 91 9.50 9.12 11.07
CA TRP A 91 10.13 8.54 12.25
C TRP A 91 9.66 7.11 12.48
N TYR A 92 8.36 6.86 12.36
CA TYR A 92 7.75 5.55 12.59
C TYR A 92 8.01 4.54 11.47
N VAL A 93 8.04 4.96 10.21
CA VAL A 93 8.41 4.11 9.06
C VAL A 93 9.79 3.46 9.28
N LEU A 94 10.71 4.18 9.92
CA LEU A 94 12.09 3.77 10.13
C LEU A 94 12.32 2.96 11.43
N GLN A 95 11.33 2.81 12.30
CA GLN A 95 11.48 2.02 13.53
C GLN A 95 11.48 0.52 13.24
N ASP A 96 12.17 -0.25 14.07
CA ASP A 96 12.23 -1.71 13.95
C ASP A 96 10.97 -2.42 14.47
N ASP A 97 10.18 -1.71 15.27
CA ASP A 97 8.89 -2.17 15.79
C ASP A 97 7.76 -1.25 15.34
N SER A 98 6.59 -1.86 15.15
CA SER A 98 5.36 -1.16 14.83
C SER A 98 4.49 -1.03 16.07
N LEU A 99 3.68 0.03 16.10
CA LEU A 99 2.63 0.22 17.11
C LEU A 99 1.37 -0.61 16.79
N CYS A 100 1.36 -1.25 15.63
CA CYS A 100 0.50 -2.37 15.27
C CYS A 100 1.29 -3.70 15.36
#